data_AF-A0A1E5QEZ7-F1
#
_entry.id   AF-A0A1E5QEZ7-F1
#
_cell.length_a   1.000
_cell.length_b   1.000
_cell.length_c   1.000
_cell.angle_alpha   90.00
_cell.angle_beta   90.00
_cell.angle_gamma   90.00
#
_symmetry.space_group_name_H-M   'P 1'
#
loop_
_entity.id
_entity.type
_entity.pdbx_description
1 polymer ?
#
loop_
_entity_poly.entity_id
_entity_poly.type
_entity_poly.pdbx_seq_one_letter_code
_entity_poly.pdbx_strand_id
1 'polypeptide(L)' 'MSVSLSIEGLPPFRKPSKFGGTSRDALWQIDDSKITGDLQAIQDSSTHVSIQPSATMSLARYEAALASTQNDWERVE' A
#
# COMPACT_ATOMS: atom_id res chain seq x y z
N MET A 1 -3.52 5.43 -4.05
CA MET A 1 -2.47 5.31 -3.02
C MET A 1 -1.33 4.48 -3.61
N SER A 2 -0.07 4.81 -3.34
CA SER A 2 1.11 4.10 -3.90
C SER A 2 1.73 3.18 -2.85
N VAL A 3 2.05 1.95 -3.25
CA VAL A 3 2.66 0.90 -2.41
C VAL A 3 3.70 0.09 -3.21
N SER A 4 4.39 -0.83 -2.54
CA SER A 4 5.34 -1.75 -3.16
C SER A 4 4.94 -3.20 -2.93
N LEU A 5 5.26 -4.09 -3.87
CA LEU A 5 4.96 -5.53 -3.78
C LEU A 5 5.60 -6.22 -2.56
N SER A 6 6.77 -5.73 -2.15
CA SER A 6 7.49 -6.30 -1.03
C SER A 6 8.48 -5.27 -0.46
N ILE A 7 9.07 -5.62 0.67
CA ILE A 7 10.09 -4.80 1.34
C ILE A 7 11.35 -4.61 0.49
N GLU A 8 11.66 -5.57 -0.37
CA GLU A 8 12.79 -5.54 -1.31
C GLU A 8 12.60 -4.43 -2.35
N GLY A 9 11.35 -4.20 -2.78
CA GLY A 9 11.00 -3.19 -3.78
C GLY A 9 11.11 -1.74 -3.29
N LEU A 10 11.24 -1.52 -1.98
CA LEU A 10 11.41 -0.18 -1.42
C LEU A 10 12.84 0.35 -1.61
N PRO A 11 13.00 1.62 -2.03
CA PRO A 11 14.30 2.29 -2.02
C PRO A 11 14.92 2.32 -0.61
N PRO A 12 16.26 2.29 -0.47
CA PRO A 12 16.92 2.23 0.84
C PRO A 12 16.48 3.33 1.83
N PHE A 13 16.21 4.55 1.35
CA PHE A 13 15.77 5.67 2.20
C PHE A 13 14.28 5.62 2.61
N ARG A 14 13.49 4.69 2.05
CA ARG A 14 12.09 4.40 2.45
C ARG A 14 11.97 3.10 3.24
N LYS A 15 13.08 2.38 3.38
CA LYS A 15 13.16 1.07 4.01
C LYS A 15 13.68 1.24 5.44
N PRO A 16 13.06 0.62 6.46
CA PRO A 16 13.57 0.62 7.82
C PRO A 16 14.96 -0.02 7.96
N SER A 17 15.69 0.34 9.02
CA SER A 17 17.05 -0.16 9.29
C SER A 17 17.14 -1.68 9.43
N LYS A 18 16.16 -2.32 10.05
CA LYS A 18 16.06 -3.79 10.16
C LYS A 18 16.04 -4.52 8.80
N PHE A 19 15.66 -3.82 7.74
CA PHE A 19 15.63 -4.35 6.37
C PHE A 19 16.78 -3.81 5.51
N GLY A 20 17.83 -3.24 6.13
CA GLY A 20 19.00 -2.71 5.43
C GLY A 20 18.80 -1.33 4.79
N GLY A 21 17.77 -0.59 5.22
CA GLY A 21 17.53 0.79 4.78
C GLY A 21 17.97 1.84 5.81
N THR A 22 17.58 3.09 5.56
CA THR A 22 17.91 4.25 6.42
C THR A 22 16.69 5.01 6.92
N SER A 23 15.48 4.59 6.55
CA SER A 23 14.25 5.23 7.00
C SER A 23 14.00 5.00 8.49
N ARG A 24 13.42 6.02 9.13
CA ARG A 24 12.87 5.95 10.50
C ARG A 24 11.34 5.93 10.50
N ASP A 25 10.72 6.00 9.33
CA ASP A 25 9.27 6.00 9.20
C ASP A 25 8.71 4.63 9.53
N ALA A 26 7.51 4.60 10.11
CA ALA A 26 6.79 3.35 10.30
C ALA A 26 6.45 2.75 8.94
N LEU A 27 6.74 1.47 8.78
CA LEU A 27 6.33 0.69 7.62
C LEU A 27 5.03 -0.03 7.93
N TRP A 28 4.10 -0.01 6.97
CA TRP A 28 2.85 -0.73 7.02
C TRP A 28 2.75 -1.67 5.82
N GLN A 29 2.12 -2.81 6.03
CA GLN A 29 1.84 -3.81 4.99
C GLN A 29 0.36 -4.18 5.02
N ILE A 30 -0.12 -4.72 3.89
CA ILE A 30 -1.46 -5.26 3.75
C ILE A 30 -1.40 -6.48 2.84
N ASP A 31 -2.23 -7.48 3.11
CA ASP A 31 -2.47 -8.61 2.21
C ASP A 31 -3.31 -8.12 1.01
N ASP A 32 -2.90 -8.41 -0.22
CA ASP A 32 -3.55 -7.91 -1.43
C ASP A 32 -4.99 -8.42 -1.58
N SER A 33 -5.32 -9.57 -0.99
CA SER A 33 -6.70 -10.09 -0.92
C SER A 33 -7.68 -9.17 -0.18
N LYS A 34 -7.15 -8.23 0.62
CA LYS A 34 -7.94 -7.21 1.34
C LYS A 34 -8.23 -5.98 0.48
N ILE A 35 -7.52 -5.81 -0.63
CA ILE A 35 -7.79 -4.75 -1.61
C ILE A 35 -8.84 -5.26 -2.61
N THR A 36 -10.10 -5.17 -2.21
CA THR A 36 -11.25 -5.71 -2.97
C THR A 36 -12.42 -4.72 -3.02
N GLY A 37 -13.45 -5.08 -3.78
CA GLY A 37 -14.69 -4.29 -3.92
C GLY A 37 -14.47 -2.99 -4.68
N ASP A 38 -14.58 -1.85 -3.98
CA ASP A 38 -14.43 -0.51 -4.55
C ASP A 38 -12.96 -0.16 -4.88
N LEU A 39 -12.00 -0.98 -4.42
CA LEU A 39 -10.58 -0.81 -4.66
C LEU A 39 -10.01 -1.96 -5.50
N GLN A 40 -8.94 -1.67 -6.21
CA GLN A 40 -8.10 -2.64 -6.89
C GLN A 40 -6.62 -2.26 -6.73
N ALA A 41 -5.75 -3.26 -6.67
CA ALA A 41 -4.30 -3.11 -6.71
C ALA A 41 -3.81 -3.33 -8.14
N ILE A 42 -3.22 -2.31 -8.77
CA ILE A 42 -2.61 -2.41 -10.10
C ILE A 42 -1.11 -2.30 -9.99
N GLN A 43 -0.41 -3.36 -10.38
CA GLN A 43 1.03 -3.32 -10.58
C GLN A 43 1.35 -2.60 -11.89
N ASP A 44 2.03 -1.45 -11.82
CA ASP A 44 2.44 -0.67 -12.99
C ASP A 44 3.94 -0.81 -13.32
N SER A 45 4.74 -1.40 -12.43
CA SER A 45 6.14 -1.78 -12.67
C SER A 45 6.57 -2.99 -11.86
N SER A 46 7.82 -3.43 -11.97
CA SER A 46 8.32 -4.61 -11.26
C SER A 46 8.27 -4.51 -9.74
N THR A 47 8.18 -3.31 -9.17
CA THR A 47 8.15 -3.10 -7.71
C THR A 47 7.04 -2.19 -7.22
N HIS A 48 6.38 -1.44 -8.12
CA HIS A 48 5.37 -0.45 -7.75
C HIS A 48 3.95 -0.93 -8.05
N VAL A 49 3.07 -0.67 -7.09
CA VAL A 49 1.64 -0.96 -7.15
C VAL A 49 0.86 0.29 -6.77
N SER A 50 -0.19 0.56 -7.53
CA SER A 50 -1.16 1.62 -7.28
C SER A 50 -2.47 0.99 -6.78
N ILE A 51 -2.86 1.32 -5.54
CA ILE A 51 -4.23 1.08 -5.06
C ILE A 51 -5.10 2.20 -5.62
N GLN A 52 -6.10 1.84 -6.39
CA GLN A 52 -6.97 2.78 -7.11
C GLN A 52 -8.43 2.33 -7.09
N PRO A 53 -9.39 3.20 -7.46
CA PRO A 53 -10.78 2.80 -7.65
C PRO A 53 -10.92 1.65 -8.65
N SER A 54 -11.79 0.67 -8.36
CA SER A 54 -12.12 -0.41 -9.30
C SER A 54 -13.08 0.02 -10.40
N ALA A 55 -13.84 1.10 -10.18
CA ALA A 55 -14.72 1.75 -11.13
C ALA A 55 -14.76 3.26 -10.89
N THR A 56 -15.31 4.03 -11.83
CA THR A 56 -15.52 5.47 -11.66
C THR A 56 -16.40 5.75 -10.44
N MET A 57 -15.90 6.55 -9.52
CA MET A 57 -16.60 6.94 -8.29
C MET A 57 -16.18 8.35 -7.84
N SER A 58 -16.92 8.91 -6.88
CA SER A 58 -16.55 10.19 -6.26
C SER A 58 -15.29 10.05 -5.39
N LEU A 59 -14.56 11.16 -5.20
CA LEU A 59 -13.41 11.20 -4.30
C LEU A 59 -13.78 10.75 -2.88
N ALA A 60 -14.90 11.24 -2.34
CA ALA A 60 -15.37 10.86 -1.00
C ALA A 60 -15.64 9.36 -0.86
N ARG A 61 -16.16 8.70 -1.90
CA ARG A 61 -16.37 7.25 -1.88
C ARG A 61 -15.03 6.50 -1.91
N TYR A 62 -14.08 6.97 -2.71
CA TYR A 62 -12.74 6.39 -2.75
C TYR A 62 -12.00 6.55 -1.42
N GLU A 63 -12.08 7.72 -0.78
CA GLU A 63 -11.50 7.95 0.55
C GLU A 63 -12.15 7.06 1.61
N ALA A 64 -13.47 6.87 1.57
CA ALA A 64 -14.17 5.94 2.46
C ALA A 64 -13.76 4.48 2.23
N ALA A 65 -13.57 4.07 0.97
CA ALA A 65 -13.09 2.73 0.64
C ALA A 65 -11.63 2.51 1.09
N LEU A 66 -10.76 3.52 0.97
CA LEU A 66 -9.41 3.46 1.55
C LEU A 66 -9.47 3.35 3.07
N ALA A 67 -10.28 4.18 3.73
CA ALA A 67 -10.45 4.15 5.18
C ALA A 67 -11.02 2.81 5.68
N SER A 68 -11.88 2.13 4.91
CA SER A 68 -12.41 0.83 5.32
C SER A 68 -11.34 -0.25 5.40
N THR A 69 -10.23 -0.12 4.67
CA THR A 69 -9.08 -1.06 4.77
C THR A 69 -8.22 -0.83 6.01
N GLN A 70 -8.45 0.22 6.80
CA GLN A 70 -7.52 0.66 7.85
C GLN A 70 -7.15 -0.45 8.85
N ASN A 71 -8.10 -1.32 9.20
CA ASN A 71 -7.89 -2.42 10.16
C ASN A 71 -7.16 -3.63 9.56
N ASP A 72 -7.03 -3.69 8.23
CA ASP A 72 -6.29 -4.73 7.52
C ASP A 72 -4.80 -4.37 7.36
N TRP A 73 -4.40 -3.14 7.70
CA TRP A 73 -3.00 -2.72 7.67
C TRP A 73 -2.27 -3.15 8.93
N GLU A 74 -1.15 -3.83 8.74
CA GLU A 74 -0.28 -4.30 9.81
C GLU A 74 1.00 -3.47 9.85
N ARG A 75 1.39 -3.03 11.05
CA ARG A 75 2.67 -2.37 11.22
C ARG A 75 3.78 -3.40 11.18
N VAL A 76 4.80 -3.14 10.36
CA VAL A 76 5.96 -4.02 10.24
C VAL A 76 7.03 -3.54 11.21
N GLU A 77 7.22 -4.22 12.34
CA GLU A 77 8.21 -3.88 13.41
C GLU A 77 9.64 -4.32 13.15
#